data_AF-A0A1E4K4K6-F1
#
_entry.id   AF-A0A1E4K4K6-F1
#
_cell.length_a   1.000
_cell.length_b   1.000
_cell.length_c   1.000
_cell.angle_alpha   90.00
_cell.angle_beta   90.00
_cell.angle_gamma   90.00
#
_symmetry.space_group_name_H-M   'P 1'
#
loop_
_entity.id
_entity.type
_entity.pdbx_description
1 polymer ?
#
loop_
_entity_poly.entity_id
_entity_poly.type
_entity_poly.pdbx_seq_one_letter_code
_entity_poly.pdbx_strand_id
1 'polypeptide(L)'
;MLGAAVAAGPGQPLPIAEDAYYSTVFEVSQLCDIAQLPDPVFASAEKRTKLRILGRGELHYFEAGNDDQGRDIGFELSTAAYFCMAGLNAQLDAPADVAVVREDGRSFQIECKRPRRVASLAANLMRAYEQIADHRHEAPDAIAMVAIDLTLVWNPEFRPIRYPTMLAAANAFDEHLYNFELKNRQAYVDARHNSRGAELMSGRLYKFQGMFHLDDGTTNVGTFWRIAMTQAEQDSPTGQEIRRVFERLVEND
;
A
#
# COMPACT_ATOMS: atom_id res chain seq x y z
N MET A 1 -13.86 -14.10 27.75
CA MET A 1 -13.08 -14.76 28.82
C MET A 1 -11.63 -14.60 28.45
N LEU A 2 -10.85 -13.88 29.26
CA LEU A 2 -9.41 -13.73 29.09
C LEU A 2 -8.75 -15.08 29.39
N GLY A 3 -8.10 -15.68 28.38
CA GLY A 3 -7.30 -16.89 28.54
C GLY A 3 -6.09 -16.60 29.43
N ALA A 4 -5.90 -17.40 30.47
CA ALA A 4 -4.78 -17.27 31.38
C ALA A 4 -3.46 -17.53 30.63
N ALA A 5 -2.53 -16.57 30.68
CA ALA A 5 -1.17 -16.74 30.20
C ALA A 5 -0.47 -17.81 31.05
N VAL A 6 -0.10 -18.92 30.43
CA VAL A 6 0.73 -19.95 31.06
C VAL A 6 2.15 -19.38 31.16
N ALA A 7 2.64 -19.20 32.38
CA ALA A 7 4.01 -18.73 32.60
C ALA A 7 5.02 -19.75 32.07
N ALA A 8 5.80 -19.36 31.05
CA ALA A 8 6.88 -20.18 30.52
C ALA A 8 8.02 -20.29 31.54
N GLY A 9 8.55 -21.50 31.75
CA GLY A 9 9.71 -21.73 32.61
C GLY A 9 10.99 -21.08 32.06
N PRO A 10 12.04 -20.91 32.90
CA PRO A 10 13.29 -20.29 32.47
C PRO A 10 13.92 -21.10 31.32
N GLY A 11 14.06 -20.46 30.16
CA GLY A 11 14.62 -21.06 28.94
C GLY A 11 13.59 -21.61 27.94
N GLN A 12 12.28 -21.53 28.22
CA GLN A 12 11.27 -21.77 27.19
C GLN A 12 10.95 -20.46 26.44
N PRO A 13 10.84 -20.49 25.10
CA PRO A 13 10.35 -19.34 24.35
C PRO A 13 9.01 -18.92 24.94
N LEU A 14 8.87 -17.63 25.25
CA LEU A 14 7.57 -17.08 25.60
C LEU A 14 6.61 -17.39 24.45
N PRO A 15 5.37 -17.85 24.72
CA PRO A 15 4.40 -18.04 23.66
C PRO A 15 4.17 -16.70 22.95
N ILE A 16 4.67 -16.59 21.72
CA ILE A 16 4.32 -15.47 20.84
C ILE A 16 2.84 -15.66 20.51
N ALA A 17 2.03 -14.64 20.74
CA ALA A 17 0.63 -14.66 20.30
C ALA A 17 0.62 -14.90 18.78
N GLU A 18 -0.20 -15.85 18.28
CA GLU A 18 -0.21 -16.23 16.86
C GLU A 18 -0.33 -15.01 15.92
N ASP A 19 -1.13 -14.02 16.32
CA ASP A 19 -1.30 -12.77 15.57
C ASP A 19 0.01 -11.96 15.43
N ALA A 20 0.86 -11.96 16.46
CA ALA A 20 2.17 -11.31 16.42
C ALA A 20 3.14 -12.06 15.49
N TYR A 21 3.05 -13.39 15.42
CA TYR A 21 3.80 -14.17 14.44
C TYR A 21 3.37 -13.83 13.02
N TYR A 22 2.07 -13.84 12.73
CA TYR A 22 1.57 -13.59 11.38
C TYR A 22 1.89 -12.17 10.91
N SER A 23 1.63 -11.15 11.72
CA SER A 23 2.01 -9.76 11.37
C SER A 23 3.50 -9.59 11.10
N THR A 24 4.37 -10.20 11.92
CA THR A 24 5.83 -10.14 11.70
C THR A 24 6.22 -10.68 10.33
N VAL A 25 5.56 -11.74 9.84
CA VAL A 25 5.84 -12.29 8.50
C VAL A 25 5.51 -11.28 7.40
N PHE A 26 4.47 -10.48 7.56
CA PHE A 26 4.07 -9.44 6.60
C PHE A 26 5.06 -8.27 6.63
N GLU A 27 5.50 -7.88 7.83
CA GLU A 27 6.54 -6.85 8.05
C GLU A 27 7.85 -7.26 7.39
N VAL A 28 8.30 -8.51 7.59
CA VAL A 28 9.52 -9.04 6.93
C VAL A 28 9.37 -9.04 5.41
N SER A 29 8.23 -9.50 4.89
CA SER A 29 7.98 -9.46 3.44
C SER A 29 8.00 -8.03 2.89
N GLN A 30 7.45 -7.06 3.61
CA GLN A 30 7.54 -5.65 3.22
C GLN A 30 8.99 -5.14 3.24
N LEU A 31 9.78 -5.52 4.24
CA LEU A 31 11.20 -5.16 4.29
C LEU A 31 12.00 -5.79 3.13
N CYS A 32 11.64 -7.01 2.71
CA CYS A 32 12.24 -7.64 1.52
C CYS A 32 11.96 -6.84 0.25
N ASP A 33 10.73 -6.32 0.07
CA ASP A 33 10.40 -5.45 -1.06
C ASP A 33 11.21 -4.14 -1.00
N ILE A 34 11.27 -3.51 0.18
CA ILE A 34 12.02 -2.26 0.41
C ILE A 34 13.51 -2.46 0.12
N ALA A 35 14.07 -3.63 0.44
CA ALA A 35 15.47 -3.96 0.17
C ALA A 35 15.79 -4.06 -1.34
N GLN A 36 14.79 -4.16 -2.22
CA GLN A 36 14.98 -4.11 -3.68
C GLN A 36 15.12 -2.68 -4.22
N LEU A 37 14.89 -1.64 -3.39
CA LEU A 37 15.03 -0.26 -3.82
C LEU A 37 16.49 0.05 -4.18
N PRO A 38 16.76 0.65 -5.35
CA PRO A 38 18.12 0.94 -5.78
C PRO A 38 18.68 2.15 -5.02
N ASP A 39 20.01 2.17 -4.80
CA ASP A 39 20.72 3.23 -4.06
C ASP A 39 20.34 4.68 -4.43
N PRO A 40 20.08 5.03 -5.71
CA PRO A 40 19.67 6.39 -6.08
C PRO A 40 18.39 6.87 -5.39
N VAL A 41 17.49 5.97 -5.01
CA VAL A 41 16.27 6.29 -4.24
C VAL A 41 16.62 6.88 -2.87
N PHE A 42 17.81 6.56 -2.32
CA PHE A 42 18.30 7.03 -1.03
C PHE A 42 19.48 8.02 -1.12
N ALA A 43 19.68 8.65 -2.29
CA ALA A 43 20.83 9.53 -2.54
C ALA A 43 20.87 10.77 -1.62
N SER A 44 19.73 11.31 -1.20
CA SER A 44 19.67 12.51 -0.34
C SER A 44 19.59 12.18 1.16
N ALA A 45 19.98 13.13 2.01
CA ALA A 45 19.89 12.98 3.46
C ALA A 45 18.43 12.87 3.96
N GLU A 46 17.51 13.54 3.27
CA GLU A 46 16.07 13.47 3.49
C GLU A 46 15.51 12.08 3.19
N LYS A 47 15.87 11.51 2.04
CA LYS A 47 15.50 10.13 1.66
C LYS A 47 16.01 9.11 2.67
N ARG A 48 17.24 9.29 3.18
CA ARG A 48 17.79 8.45 4.27
C ARG A 48 17.10 8.66 5.62
N THR A 49 16.39 9.76 5.83
CA THR A 49 15.57 9.97 7.03
C THR A 49 14.39 9.00 7.05
N LYS A 50 13.77 8.69 5.89
CA LYS A 50 12.71 7.67 5.82
C LYS A 50 13.18 6.31 6.32
N LEU A 51 14.38 5.86 5.92
CA LEU A 51 14.99 4.63 6.47
C LEU A 51 15.26 4.71 7.98
N ARG A 52 15.65 5.88 8.49
CA ARG A 52 15.86 6.08 9.94
C ARG A 52 14.54 6.04 10.71
N ILE A 53 13.46 6.59 10.17
CA ILE A 53 12.14 6.52 10.78
C ILE A 53 11.62 5.08 10.73
N LEU A 54 11.76 4.39 9.59
CA LEU A 54 11.43 2.96 9.48
C LEU A 54 12.15 2.13 10.55
N GLY A 55 13.45 2.36 10.76
CA GLY A 55 14.25 1.63 11.75
C GLY A 55 14.05 2.07 13.21
N ARG A 56 13.26 3.11 13.48
CA ARG A 56 12.99 3.63 14.84
C ARG A 56 11.52 3.58 15.24
N GLY A 57 10.61 3.63 14.29
CA GLY A 57 9.18 3.57 14.52
C GLY A 57 8.71 2.16 14.83
N GLU A 58 7.53 2.05 15.41
CA GLU A 58 6.89 0.76 15.65
C GLU A 58 6.52 0.14 14.30
N LEU A 59 7.26 -0.88 13.88
CA LEU A 59 6.91 -1.68 12.69
C LEU A 59 5.79 -2.67 13.01
N HIS A 60 5.69 -3.04 14.29
CA HIS A 60 4.81 -4.10 14.75
C HIS A 60 3.34 -3.68 14.69
N TYR A 61 2.53 -4.49 14.00
CA TYR A 61 1.08 -4.19 13.89
C TYR A 61 0.33 -4.18 15.23
N PHE A 62 0.88 -4.84 16.27
CA PHE A 62 0.25 -5.07 17.57
C PHE A 62 0.84 -4.26 18.73
N GLU A 63 1.83 -3.41 18.51
CA GLU A 63 2.29 -2.51 19.56
C GLU A 63 1.25 -1.43 19.84
N ALA A 64 1.05 -1.14 21.13
CA ALA A 64 0.03 -0.22 21.63
C ALA A 64 0.43 1.26 21.47
N GLY A 65 1.54 1.54 20.81
CA GLY A 65 1.98 2.91 20.56
C GLY A 65 1.11 3.60 19.51
N ASN A 66 1.06 4.92 19.65
CA ASN A 66 0.39 5.81 18.70
C ASN A 66 1.30 6.20 17.54
N ASP A 67 2.50 5.61 17.42
CA ASP A 67 3.49 6.00 16.42
C ASP A 67 3.44 5.10 15.18
N ASP A 68 2.49 5.41 14.30
CA ASP A 68 2.29 4.72 13.02
C ASP A 68 3.33 5.07 11.96
N GLN A 69 4.26 5.99 12.25
CA GLN A 69 5.17 6.55 11.24
C GLN A 69 6.05 5.49 10.58
N GLY A 70 6.54 4.51 11.35
CA GLY A 70 7.34 3.41 10.81
C GLY A 70 6.56 2.62 9.76
N ARG A 71 5.32 2.24 10.09
CA ARG A 71 4.46 1.52 9.16
C ARG A 71 4.06 2.39 7.96
N ASP A 72 3.67 3.63 8.17
CA ASP A 72 3.27 4.54 7.09
C ASP A 72 4.39 4.68 6.07
N ILE A 73 5.61 4.95 6.54
CA ILE A 73 6.81 4.99 5.68
C ILE A 73 7.11 3.62 5.05
N GLY A 74 6.90 2.52 5.77
CA GLY A 74 6.99 1.18 5.19
C GLY A 74 6.09 1.02 3.97
N PHE A 75 4.86 1.55 4.02
CA PHE A 75 3.96 1.54 2.87
C PHE A 75 4.44 2.42 1.72
N GLU A 76 4.92 3.62 2.00
CA GLU A 76 5.51 4.52 0.99
C GLU A 76 6.70 3.86 0.28
N LEU A 77 7.63 3.29 1.05
CA LEU A 77 8.81 2.61 0.52
C LEU A 77 8.44 1.38 -0.30
N SER A 78 7.47 0.57 0.16
CA SER A 78 6.99 -0.59 -0.60
C SER A 78 6.27 -0.19 -1.91
N THR A 79 5.60 0.96 -1.91
CA THR A 79 4.98 1.53 -3.12
C THR A 79 6.06 1.96 -4.11
N ALA A 80 7.11 2.65 -3.64
CA ALA A 80 8.25 2.99 -4.49
C ALA A 80 8.96 1.72 -5.03
N ALA A 81 9.12 0.69 -4.20
CA ALA A 81 9.73 -0.58 -4.58
C ALA A 81 8.97 -1.26 -5.71
N TYR A 82 7.64 -1.33 -5.59
CA TYR A 82 6.77 -1.86 -6.63
C TYR A 82 7.01 -1.21 -8.00
N PHE A 83 7.10 0.13 -8.06
CA PHE A 83 7.40 0.82 -9.31
C PHE A 83 8.83 0.60 -9.79
N CYS A 84 9.83 0.62 -8.90
CA CYS A 84 11.23 0.36 -9.27
C CYS A 84 11.44 -1.06 -9.82
N MET A 85 10.75 -2.06 -9.28
CA MET A 85 10.83 -3.44 -9.75
C MET A 85 10.32 -3.61 -11.19
N ALA A 86 9.36 -2.79 -11.63
CA ALA A 86 8.97 -2.74 -13.05
C ALA A 86 9.83 -1.80 -13.90
N GLY A 87 10.99 -1.40 -13.40
CA GLY A 87 11.95 -0.56 -14.13
C GLY A 87 11.54 0.91 -14.25
N LEU A 88 10.65 1.39 -13.38
CA LEU A 88 10.25 2.80 -13.35
C LEU A 88 11.09 3.59 -12.34
N ASN A 89 11.25 4.89 -12.60
CA ASN A 89 12.04 5.78 -11.74
C ASN A 89 11.18 6.34 -10.61
N ALA A 90 11.09 5.61 -9.50
CA ALA A 90 10.40 6.08 -8.30
C ALA A 90 11.31 6.98 -7.45
N GLN A 91 10.71 8.02 -6.86
CA GLN A 91 11.35 9.04 -6.03
C GLN A 91 10.54 9.24 -4.74
N LEU A 92 11.24 9.56 -3.65
CA LEU A 92 10.69 9.73 -2.30
C LEU A 92 10.85 11.17 -1.76
N ASP A 93 11.44 12.06 -2.56
CA ASP A 93 11.72 13.48 -2.30
C ASP A 93 10.80 14.40 -3.11
N ALA A 94 9.62 13.89 -3.45
CA ALA A 94 8.62 14.62 -4.18
C ALA A 94 7.60 15.26 -3.22
N PRO A 95 6.83 16.24 -3.70
CA PRO A 95 5.74 16.83 -2.94
C PRO A 95 4.73 15.80 -2.40
N ALA A 96 4.53 14.68 -3.10
CA ALA A 96 3.77 13.52 -2.63
C ALA A 96 4.65 12.45 -1.97
N ASP A 97 4.02 11.54 -1.22
CA ASP A 97 4.69 10.42 -0.55
C ASP A 97 5.63 9.61 -1.47
N VAL A 98 5.18 9.37 -2.72
CA VAL A 98 5.96 8.75 -3.80
C VAL A 98 5.69 9.49 -5.12
N ALA A 99 6.74 9.74 -5.91
CA ALA A 99 6.61 10.15 -7.30
C ALA A 99 7.23 9.13 -8.26
N VAL A 100 6.59 8.90 -9.40
CA VAL A 100 7.16 8.08 -10.48
C VAL A 100 7.45 8.99 -11.66
N VAL A 101 8.73 9.23 -11.91
CA VAL A 101 9.20 10.15 -12.94
C VAL A 101 9.34 9.43 -14.27
N ARG A 102 8.81 10.05 -15.32
CA ARG A 102 8.83 9.54 -16.68
C ARG A 102 10.01 10.10 -17.45
N GLU A 103 10.33 9.46 -18.58
CA GLU A 103 11.39 9.91 -19.49
C GLU A 103 11.13 11.32 -20.07
N ASP A 104 9.86 11.70 -20.23
CA ASP A 104 9.46 13.03 -20.71
C ASP A 104 9.38 14.10 -19.60
N GLY A 105 9.83 13.78 -18.38
CA GLY A 105 9.85 14.69 -17.24
C GLY A 105 8.51 14.84 -16.51
N ARG A 106 7.40 14.28 -17.04
CA ARG A 106 6.13 14.22 -16.31
C ARG A 106 6.22 13.19 -15.19
N SER A 107 5.34 13.31 -14.20
CA SER A 107 5.33 12.38 -13.07
C SER A 107 3.93 11.94 -12.66
N PHE A 108 3.85 10.74 -12.08
CA PHE A 108 2.74 10.36 -11.21
C PHE A 108 3.08 10.79 -9.80
N GLN A 109 2.16 11.49 -9.13
CA GLN A 109 2.29 11.91 -7.73
C GLN A 109 1.30 11.09 -6.89
N ILE A 110 1.82 10.32 -5.95
CA ILE A 110 1.07 9.23 -5.30
C ILE A 110 1.09 9.45 -3.79
N GLU A 111 -0.09 9.73 -3.23
CA GLU A 111 -0.29 9.75 -1.77
C GLU A 111 -0.59 8.34 -1.27
N CYS A 112 0.10 7.91 -0.23
CA CYS A 112 -0.06 6.60 0.37
C CYS A 112 -0.98 6.69 1.60
N LYS A 113 -2.00 5.82 1.67
CA LYS A 113 -2.92 5.75 2.80
C LYS A 113 -3.18 4.30 3.21
N ARG A 114 -3.06 4.01 4.50
CA ARG A 114 -3.33 2.67 5.06
C ARG A 114 -4.51 2.71 6.02
N PRO A 115 -5.76 2.69 5.53
CA PRO A 115 -6.93 2.63 6.40
C PRO A 115 -6.89 1.36 7.26
N ARG A 116 -7.03 1.50 8.58
CA ARG A 116 -7.13 0.34 9.49
C ARG A 116 -8.52 -0.33 9.45
N ARG A 117 -9.52 0.40 8.97
CA ARG A 117 -10.93 -0.03 8.89
C ARG A 117 -11.65 0.74 7.79
N VAL A 118 -12.68 0.11 7.22
CA VAL A 118 -13.53 0.70 6.17
C VAL A 118 -14.06 2.08 6.55
N ALA A 119 -14.50 2.25 7.81
CA ALA A 119 -15.04 3.52 8.32
C ALA A 119 -14.04 4.71 8.24
N SER A 120 -12.74 4.44 8.10
CA SER A 120 -11.71 5.47 7.96
C SER A 120 -11.37 5.80 6.49
N LEU A 121 -11.94 5.10 5.51
CA LEU A 121 -11.60 5.24 4.10
C LEU A 121 -11.82 6.67 3.59
N ALA A 122 -13.02 7.23 3.78
CA ALA A 122 -13.35 8.58 3.32
C ALA A 122 -12.40 9.65 3.90
N ALA A 123 -12.13 9.59 5.21
CA ALA A 123 -11.22 10.54 5.87
C ALA A 123 -9.76 10.39 5.43
N ASN A 124 -9.33 9.20 5.00
CA ASN A 124 -7.99 9.00 4.43
C ASN A 124 -7.93 9.53 2.99
N LEU A 125 -8.98 9.31 2.19
CA LEU A 125 -9.08 9.85 0.83
C LEU A 125 -9.09 11.38 0.82
N MET A 126 -9.89 12.01 1.69
CA MET A 126 -9.93 13.47 1.81
C MET A 126 -8.54 14.05 2.12
N ARG A 127 -7.81 13.44 3.06
CA ARG A 127 -6.44 13.85 3.39
C ARG A 127 -5.50 13.74 2.18
N ALA A 128 -5.57 12.63 1.43
CA ALA A 128 -4.79 12.48 0.20
C ALA A 128 -5.09 13.59 -0.82
N TYR A 129 -6.37 13.93 -1.01
CA TYR A 129 -6.77 14.94 -1.99
C TYR A 129 -6.29 16.34 -1.57
N GLU A 130 -6.38 16.66 -0.29
CA GLU A 130 -5.89 17.92 0.28
C GLU A 130 -4.38 18.05 0.18
N GLN A 131 -3.62 16.98 0.49
CA GLN A 131 -2.16 16.96 0.35
C GLN A 131 -1.76 17.25 -1.10
N ILE A 132 -2.36 16.57 -2.07
CA ILE A 132 -2.13 16.81 -3.49
C ILE A 132 -2.48 18.24 -3.89
N ALA A 133 -3.59 18.78 -3.38
CA ALA A 133 -3.97 20.16 -3.68
C ALA A 133 -2.95 21.17 -3.14
N ASP A 134 -2.37 20.92 -1.96
CA ASP A 134 -1.38 21.80 -1.34
C ASP A 134 -0.11 21.92 -2.18
N HIS A 135 0.34 20.81 -2.74
CA HIS A 135 1.62 20.75 -3.44
C HIS A 135 1.50 20.69 -4.96
N ARG A 136 0.29 20.81 -5.52
CA ARG A 136 0.03 20.83 -6.96
C ARG A 136 0.88 21.86 -7.72
N HIS A 137 1.20 22.99 -7.08
CA HIS A 137 2.01 24.04 -7.68
C HIS A 137 3.47 23.63 -7.95
N GLU A 138 3.98 22.63 -7.24
CA GLU A 138 5.32 22.06 -7.43
C GLU A 138 5.36 21.07 -8.61
N ALA A 139 4.23 20.46 -8.95
CA ALA A 139 4.08 19.52 -10.06
C ALA A 139 2.74 19.72 -10.82
N PRO A 140 2.58 20.85 -11.54
CA PRO A 140 1.30 21.27 -12.10
C PRO A 140 0.77 20.34 -13.21
N ASP A 141 1.64 19.59 -13.88
CA ASP A 141 1.28 18.65 -14.95
C ASP A 141 1.28 17.19 -14.49
N ALA A 142 1.47 16.93 -13.19
CA ALA A 142 1.50 15.59 -12.67
C ALA A 142 0.12 14.92 -12.65
N ILE A 143 0.13 13.61 -12.89
CA ILE A 143 -1.03 12.74 -12.71
C ILE A 143 -1.09 12.37 -11.24
N ALA A 144 -2.13 12.82 -10.55
CA ALA A 144 -2.25 12.57 -9.12
C ALA A 144 -3.05 11.29 -8.85
N MET A 145 -2.55 10.47 -7.93
CA MET A 145 -3.11 9.18 -7.57
C MET A 145 -3.08 8.98 -6.05
N VAL A 146 -3.85 8.01 -5.57
CA VAL A 146 -3.75 7.53 -4.19
C VAL A 146 -3.46 6.04 -4.18
N ALA A 147 -2.45 5.63 -3.40
CA ALA A 147 -2.18 4.25 -3.07
C ALA A 147 -2.85 3.88 -1.75
N ILE A 148 -3.58 2.76 -1.70
CA ILE A 148 -4.40 2.33 -0.58
C ILE A 148 -4.04 0.90 -0.20
N ASP A 149 -3.49 0.71 1.00
CA ASP A 149 -3.23 -0.63 1.54
C ASP A 149 -4.47 -1.15 2.30
N LEU A 150 -5.08 -2.20 1.76
CA LEU A 150 -6.28 -2.85 2.28
C LEU A 150 -6.00 -4.04 3.19
N THR A 151 -4.73 -4.36 3.46
CA THR A 151 -4.33 -5.55 4.24
C THR A 151 -5.04 -5.60 5.59
N LEU A 152 -4.99 -4.50 6.36
CA LEU A 152 -5.69 -4.41 7.65
C LEU A 152 -7.22 -4.33 7.53
N VAL A 153 -7.73 -3.85 6.41
CA VAL A 153 -9.18 -3.75 6.18
C VAL A 153 -9.80 -5.12 5.97
N TRP A 154 -9.09 -6.02 5.29
CA TRP A 154 -9.60 -7.34 4.92
C TRP A 154 -9.05 -8.48 5.76
N ASN A 155 -7.84 -8.37 6.28
CA ASN A 155 -7.21 -9.37 7.13
C ASN A 155 -6.59 -8.73 8.38
N PRO A 156 -7.40 -8.16 9.29
CA PRO A 156 -6.91 -7.43 10.48
C PRO A 156 -6.10 -8.30 11.44
N GLU A 157 -6.30 -9.61 11.41
CA GLU A 157 -5.60 -10.59 12.25
C GLU A 157 -4.43 -11.27 11.53
N PHE A 158 -4.14 -10.88 10.29
CA PHE A 158 -3.05 -11.42 9.45
C PHE A 158 -3.11 -12.94 9.25
N ARG A 159 -4.25 -13.56 9.52
CA ARG A 159 -4.39 -15.01 9.50
C ARG A 159 -4.15 -15.56 8.09
N PRO A 160 -3.61 -16.78 7.97
CA PRO A 160 -3.46 -17.39 6.67
C PRO A 160 -4.81 -17.64 6.01
N ILE A 161 -4.89 -17.35 4.71
CA ILE A 161 -6.08 -17.52 3.88
C ILE A 161 -5.86 -18.71 2.95
N ARG A 162 -6.84 -19.60 2.86
CA ARG A 162 -6.72 -20.80 2.03
C ARG A 162 -7.24 -20.54 0.62
N TYR A 163 -6.41 -20.82 -0.37
CA TYR A 163 -6.78 -20.82 -1.79
C TYR A 163 -6.15 -22.01 -2.51
N PRO A 164 -6.75 -22.54 -3.58
CA PRO A 164 -6.15 -23.67 -4.30
C PRO A 164 -4.77 -23.36 -4.88
N THR A 165 -4.59 -22.15 -5.41
CA THR A 165 -3.35 -21.68 -6.03
C THR A 165 -3.16 -20.17 -5.78
N MET A 166 -1.96 -19.65 -6.02
CA MET A 166 -1.72 -18.20 -6.01
C MET A 166 -2.57 -17.46 -7.06
N LEU A 167 -2.80 -18.08 -8.22
CA LEU A 167 -3.69 -17.51 -9.24
C LEU A 167 -5.13 -17.39 -8.72
N ALA A 168 -5.63 -18.39 -7.99
CA ALA A 168 -6.95 -18.31 -7.36
C ALA A 168 -7.01 -17.20 -6.30
N ALA A 169 -5.94 -17.04 -5.52
CA ALA A 169 -5.83 -15.94 -4.56
C ALA A 169 -5.84 -14.55 -5.25
N ALA A 170 -5.10 -14.40 -6.35
CA ALA A 170 -5.09 -13.18 -7.16
C ALA A 170 -6.46 -12.86 -7.77
N ASN A 171 -7.14 -13.86 -8.34
CA ASN A 171 -8.49 -13.67 -8.89
C ASN A 171 -9.51 -13.29 -7.80
N ALA A 172 -9.40 -13.89 -6.61
CA ALA A 172 -10.25 -13.53 -5.49
C ALA A 172 -9.99 -12.09 -5.00
N PHE A 173 -8.73 -11.62 -5.06
CA PHE A 173 -8.42 -10.22 -4.80
C PHE A 173 -9.13 -9.29 -5.78
N ASP A 174 -9.11 -9.62 -7.08
CA ASP A 174 -9.80 -8.82 -8.11
C ASP A 174 -11.32 -8.73 -7.84
N GLU A 175 -11.95 -9.86 -7.50
CA GLU A 175 -13.37 -9.88 -7.15
C GLU A 175 -13.67 -9.09 -5.85
N HIS A 176 -12.86 -9.28 -4.81
CA HIS A 176 -13.00 -8.54 -3.55
C HIS A 176 -12.82 -7.05 -3.75
N LEU A 177 -11.86 -6.63 -4.58
CA LEU A 177 -11.63 -5.22 -4.88
C LEU A 177 -12.81 -4.62 -5.63
N TYR A 178 -13.34 -5.30 -6.63
CA TYR A 178 -14.54 -4.86 -7.34
C TYR A 178 -15.72 -4.65 -6.38
N ASN A 179 -15.97 -5.63 -5.51
CA ASN A 179 -17.04 -5.55 -4.51
C ASN A 179 -16.77 -4.45 -3.46
N PHE A 180 -15.51 -4.23 -3.11
CA PHE A 180 -15.10 -3.18 -2.18
C PHE A 180 -15.36 -1.78 -2.75
N GLU A 181 -14.96 -1.51 -4.01
CA GLU A 181 -15.26 -0.24 -4.70
C GLU A 181 -16.77 -0.03 -4.78
N LEU A 182 -17.53 -1.06 -5.16
CA LEU A 182 -18.99 -0.97 -5.31
C LEU A 182 -19.67 -0.66 -3.96
N LYS A 183 -19.34 -1.42 -2.92
CA LYS A 183 -19.94 -1.27 -1.58
C LYS A 183 -19.58 0.06 -0.94
N ASN A 184 -18.38 0.58 -1.21
CA ASN A 184 -17.89 1.82 -0.61
C ASN A 184 -18.03 3.03 -1.54
N ARG A 185 -18.76 2.91 -2.66
CA ARG A 185 -18.97 3.99 -3.64
C ARG A 185 -19.32 5.33 -2.98
N GLN A 186 -20.20 5.31 -1.98
CA GLN A 186 -20.60 6.53 -1.27
C GLN A 186 -19.43 7.20 -0.53
N ALA A 187 -18.53 6.43 0.08
CA ALA A 187 -17.36 6.99 0.76
C ALA A 187 -16.42 7.74 -0.22
N TYR A 188 -16.27 7.25 -1.45
CA TYR A 188 -15.51 7.98 -2.48
C TYR A 188 -16.23 9.25 -2.93
N VAL A 189 -17.56 9.18 -3.10
CA VAL A 189 -18.39 10.34 -3.44
C VAL A 189 -18.29 11.41 -2.34
N ASP A 190 -18.46 11.02 -1.09
CA ASP A 190 -18.35 11.90 0.07
C ASP A 190 -16.95 12.53 0.16
N ALA A 191 -15.89 11.74 -0.02
CA ALA A 191 -14.53 12.27 -0.03
C ALA A 191 -14.35 13.31 -1.14
N ARG A 192 -14.83 13.03 -2.35
CA ARG A 192 -14.72 13.97 -3.49
C ARG A 192 -15.53 15.25 -3.29
N HIS A 193 -16.70 15.19 -2.66
CA HIS A 193 -17.51 16.37 -2.40
C HIS A 193 -16.98 17.25 -1.26
N ASN A 194 -16.33 16.64 -0.27
CA ASN A 194 -15.95 17.32 0.97
C ASN A 194 -14.48 17.76 1.01
N SER A 195 -13.71 17.58 -0.06
CA SER A 195 -12.31 18.00 -0.09
C SER A 195 -11.94 18.67 -1.41
N ARG A 196 -10.98 19.60 -1.31
CA ARG A 196 -10.34 20.23 -2.47
C ARG A 196 -9.34 19.26 -3.11
N GLY A 197 -9.08 19.41 -4.40
CA GLY A 197 -8.12 18.56 -5.12
C GLY A 197 -8.67 17.21 -5.55
N ALA A 198 -9.93 16.90 -5.22
CA ALA A 198 -10.62 15.69 -5.66
C ALA A 198 -10.69 15.58 -7.19
N GLU A 199 -10.80 16.71 -7.87
CA GLU A 199 -10.78 16.84 -9.33
C GLU A 199 -9.40 16.54 -9.95
N LEU A 200 -8.33 16.61 -9.16
CA LEU A 200 -6.96 16.31 -9.60
C LEU A 200 -6.68 14.80 -9.62
N MET A 201 -7.47 14.01 -8.86
CA MET A 201 -7.30 12.57 -8.74
C MET A 201 -7.69 11.82 -10.00
N SER A 202 -6.76 11.01 -10.50
CA SER A 202 -6.88 10.29 -11.77
C SER A 202 -6.94 8.76 -11.61
N GLY A 203 -6.66 8.22 -10.42
CA GLY A 203 -6.72 6.78 -10.18
C GLY A 203 -6.43 6.37 -8.75
N ARG A 204 -6.78 5.12 -8.43
CA ARG A 204 -6.56 4.49 -7.11
C ARG A 204 -5.75 3.21 -7.30
N LEU A 205 -4.58 3.13 -6.67
CA LEU A 205 -3.76 1.93 -6.60
C LEU A 205 -4.04 1.20 -5.30
N TYR A 206 -4.39 -0.07 -5.36
CA TYR A 206 -4.69 -0.89 -4.21
C TYR A 206 -3.59 -1.91 -3.97
N LYS A 207 -3.18 -2.05 -2.72
CA LYS A 207 -2.29 -3.10 -2.24
C LYS A 207 -3.08 -4.04 -1.32
N PHE A 208 -2.87 -5.33 -1.49
CA PHE A 208 -3.23 -6.34 -0.49
C PHE A 208 -2.08 -7.32 -0.31
N GLN A 209 -1.64 -7.50 0.93
CA GLN A 209 -0.69 -8.54 1.29
C GLN A 209 -1.43 -9.66 2.01
N GLY A 210 -1.01 -10.90 1.81
CA GLY A 210 -1.62 -12.05 2.44
C GLY A 210 -0.63 -13.20 2.62
N MET A 211 -0.89 -14.03 3.63
CA MET A 211 -0.29 -15.35 3.77
C MET A 211 -1.28 -16.38 3.23
N PHE A 212 -0.89 -17.14 2.22
CA PHE A 212 -1.76 -18.03 1.47
C PHE A 212 -1.36 -19.49 1.68
N HIS A 213 -2.24 -20.29 2.28
CA HIS A 213 -2.08 -21.74 2.33
C HIS A 213 -2.68 -22.36 1.07
N LEU A 214 -1.83 -23.05 0.33
CA LEU A 214 -2.19 -23.64 -0.97
C LEU A 214 -2.54 -25.13 -0.84
N ASP A 215 -3.24 -25.66 -1.84
CA ASP A 215 -3.66 -27.07 -1.84
C ASP A 215 -2.50 -28.05 -2.02
N ASP A 216 -1.37 -27.58 -2.55
CA ASP A 216 -0.11 -28.35 -2.63
C ASP A 216 0.63 -28.44 -1.27
N GLY A 217 0.07 -27.85 -0.21
CA GLY A 217 0.63 -27.83 1.14
C GLY A 217 1.66 -26.73 1.39
N THR A 218 1.95 -25.89 0.40
CA THR A 218 2.84 -24.74 0.57
C THR A 218 2.13 -23.56 1.23
N THR A 219 2.92 -22.68 1.85
CA THR A 219 2.45 -21.40 2.38
C THR A 219 3.30 -20.29 1.79
N ASN A 220 2.65 -19.37 1.07
CA ASN A 220 3.33 -18.25 0.42
C ASN A 220 2.85 -16.93 1.02
N VAL A 221 3.78 -16.00 1.21
CA VAL A 221 3.44 -14.60 1.46
C VAL A 221 3.43 -13.91 0.11
N GLY A 222 2.29 -13.36 -0.27
CA GLY A 222 2.11 -12.68 -1.55
C GLY A 222 1.61 -11.26 -1.33
N THR A 223 2.02 -10.36 -2.22
CA THR A 223 1.46 -9.01 -2.31
C THR A 223 0.87 -8.84 -3.69
N PHE A 224 -0.35 -8.33 -3.73
CA PHE A 224 -1.05 -8.01 -4.96
C PHE A 224 -1.27 -6.51 -5.07
N TRP A 225 -1.02 -5.99 -6.26
CA TRP A 225 -1.27 -4.61 -6.62
C TRP A 225 -2.33 -4.55 -7.73
N ARG A 226 -3.31 -3.66 -7.59
CA ARG A 226 -4.37 -3.45 -8.59
C ARG A 226 -4.74 -2.00 -8.72
N ILE A 227 -4.90 -1.57 -9.97
CA ILE A 227 -5.42 -0.24 -10.24
C ILE A 227 -6.92 -0.27 -10.45
N ALA A 228 -7.64 0.57 -9.72
CA ALA A 228 -9.06 0.81 -9.95
C ALA A 228 -9.25 2.18 -10.60
N MET A 229 -9.93 2.16 -11.73
CA MET A 229 -10.38 3.34 -12.47
C MET A 229 -11.82 3.11 -12.92
N THR A 230 -12.65 4.13 -12.80
CA THR A 230 -13.97 4.18 -13.43
C THR A 230 -13.84 4.09 -14.95
N GLN A 231 -14.91 3.71 -15.65
CA GLN A 231 -14.89 3.67 -17.12
C GLN A 231 -14.50 5.03 -17.73
N ALA A 232 -15.02 6.12 -17.19
CA ALA A 232 -14.68 7.48 -17.64
C ALA A 232 -13.19 7.82 -17.41
N GLU A 233 -12.61 7.40 -16.27
CA GLU A 233 -11.18 7.54 -16.01
C GLU A 233 -10.38 6.72 -17.03
N GLN A 234 -10.75 5.45 -17.26
CA GLN A 234 -10.09 4.55 -18.22
C GLN A 234 -10.09 5.08 -19.67
N ASP A 235 -11.19 5.71 -20.09
CA ASP A 235 -11.36 6.22 -21.45
C ASP A 235 -10.66 7.58 -21.67
N SER A 236 -10.24 8.24 -20.58
CA SER A 236 -9.51 9.50 -20.65
C SER A 236 -8.06 9.30 -21.14
N PRO A 237 -7.42 10.30 -21.76
CA PRO A 237 -5.99 10.24 -22.10
C PRO A 237 -5.11 9.90 -20.89
N THR A 238 -5.44 10.44 -19.73
CA THR A 238 -4.76 10.16 -18.46
C THR A 238 -4.90 8.71 -18.03
N GLY A 239 -6.11 8.13 -18.10
CA GLY A 239 -6.33 6.73 -17.72
C GLY A 239 -5.70 5.74 -18.70
N GLN A 240 -5.66 6.06 -19.98
CA GLN A 240 -4.88 5.28 -20.96
C GLN A 240 -3.39 5.34 -20.65
N GLU A 241 -2.89 6.49 -20.21
CA GLU A 241 -1.49 6.66 -19.83
C GLU A 241 -1.15 5.87 -18.56
N ILE A 242 -1.99 5.96 -17.53
CA ILE A 242 -1.92 5.15 -16.32
C ILE A 242 -1.90 3.67 -16.71
N ARG A 243 -2.85 3.20 -17.53
CA ARG A 243 -2.89 1.80 -17.98
C ARG A 243 -1.58 1.34 -18.60
N ARG A 244 -0.99 2.11 -19.51
CA ARG A 244 0.28 1.73 -20.15
C ARG A 244 1.41 1.54 -19.14
N VAL A 245 1.45 2.35 -18.08
CA VAL A 245 2.46 2.21 -17.02
C VAL A 245 2.20 0.96 -16.17
N PHE A 246 0.93 0.69 -15.83
CA PHE A 246 0.54 -0.46 -15.02
C PHE A 246 0.50 -1.79 -15.79
N GLU A 247 0.28 -1.78 -17.10
CA GLU A 247 0.41 -2.99 -17.95
C GLU A 247 1.87 -3.45 -18.00
N ARG A 248 2.84 -2.51 -18.07
CA ARG A 248 4.27 -2.84 -17.91
C ARG A 248 4.62 -3.43 -16.54
N LEU A 249 3.84 -3.15 -15.50
CA LEU A 249 4.02 -3.74 -14.17
C LEU A 249 3.57 -5.21 -14.15
N VAL A 250 2.52 -5.57 -14.91
CA VAL A 250 1.99 -6.96 -14.98
C VAL A 250 2.85 -7.85 -15.88
N GLU A 251 3.54 -7.30 -16.89
CA GLU A 251 4.41 -8.06 -17.80
C GLU A 251 5.77 -8.48 -17.18
N ASN A 252 6.14 -7.92 -16.02
CA ASN A 252 7.40 -8.21 -15.32
C ASN A 252 7.23 -9.07 -14.05
N ASP A 253 5.99 -9.46 -13.71
CA ASP A 253 5.64 -10.44 -12.67
C ASP A 253 5.53 -11.87 -13.25
#